data_AF-D5VT77-F1
#
_entry.id   AF-D5VT77-F1
#
_cell.length_a   1.000
_cell.length_b   1.000
_cell.length_c   1.000
_cell.angle_alpha   90.00
_cell.angle_beta   90.00
_cell.angle_gamma   90.00
#
_symmetry.space_group_name_H-M   'P 1'
#
loop_
_entity.id
_entity.type
_entity.pdbx_description
1 polymer ?
#
loop_
_entity_poly.entity_id
_entity_poly.type
_entity_poly.pdbx_seq_one_letter_code
_entity_poly.pdbx_strand_id
1 'polypeptide(L)'
;MKVAIITDGVYGENAYKTISKRFPTDLIRVSYSGELDDLKVSFDKPLNHDLYILYIRDPDATLEVIKKIREKGEEPIILGISFGKGLAKKFKNVYAPELLCSDLPIEPFNKYFGTPKVKLYIKNNKIYKYEILKETPCGSVEKVLEEFKGKEFNDKTLKDMGLRIQHFCKAGKLRLFKEKTCKKVKVGENLVKNIEVYFMSK
;
A
#
# COMPACT_ATOMS: atom_id res chain seq x y z
N MET A 1 4.33 16.57 5.79
CA MET A 1 4.53 15.38 4.95
C MET A 1 3.63 15.44 3.73
N LYS A 2 4.18 15.87 2.60
CA LYS A 2 3.60 15.82 1.26
C LYS A 2 4.07 14.53 0.58
N VAL A 3 3.16 13.75 0.00
CA VAL A 3 3.46 12.44 -0.60
C VAL A 3 3.35 12.50 -2.12
N ALA A 4 4.29 11.90 -2.85
CA ALA A 4 4.19 11.68 -4.29
C ALA A 4 3.93 10.21 -4.59
N ILE A 5 2.89 9.93 -5.35
CA ILE A 5 2.69 8.64 -6.00
C ILE A 5 3.19 8.77 -7.44
N ILE A 6 4.34 8.17 -7.75
CA ILE A 6 4.89 8.17 -9.11
C ILE A 6 4.41 6.93 -9.84
N THR A 7 3.81 7.10 -11.02
CA THR A 7 3.20 5.99 -11.76
C THR A 7 3.51 6.04 -13.26
N ASP A 8 3.67 4.87 -13.86
CA ASP A 8 3.70 4.69 -15.32
C ASP A 8 2.30 4.59 -15.96
N GLY A 9 1.24 4.77 -15.15
CA GLY A 9 -0.16 4.78 -15.56
C GLY A 9 -0.94 3.51 -15.25
N VAL A 10 -0.29 2.41 -14.86
CA VAL A 10 -1.01 1.13 -14.63
C VAL A 10 -1.41 0.92 -13.17
N TYR A 11 -0.60 1.40 -12.23
CA TYR A 11 -0.85 1.24 -10.79
C TYR A 11 -0.77 2.59 -10.06
N GLY A 12 -1.04 2.59 -8.76
CA GLY A 12 -0.89 3.79 -7.91
C GLY A 12 -2.16 4.61 -7.70
N GLU A 13 -3.17 4.54 -8.58
CA GLU A 13 -4.41 5.33 -8.39
C GLU A 13 -5.16 5.03 -7.08
N ASN A 14 -5.27 3.76 -6.70
CA ASN A 14 -5.89 3.38 -5.42
C ASN A 14 -5.08 3.93 -4.24
N ALA A 15 -3.76 3.92 -4.36
CA ALA A 15 -2.88 4.45 -3.33
C ALA A 15 -3.03 5.96 -3.20
N TYR A 16 -3.04 6.66 -4.34
CA TYR A 16 -3.33 8.09 -4.41
C TYR A 16 -4.65 8.43 -3.73
N LYS A 17 -5.76 7.77 -4.11
CA LYS A 17 -7.10 8.03 -3.52
C LYS A 17 -7.12 7.81 -2.01
N THR A 18 -6.44 6.77 -1.53
CA THR A 18 -6.45 6.40 -0.11
C THR A 18 -5.56 7.31 0.72
N ILE A 19 -4.33 7.55 0.27
CA ILE A 19 -3.32 8.35 0.98
C ILE A 19 -3.73 9.83 1.01
N SER A 20 -4.39 10.32 -0.05
CA SER A 20 -4.93 11.69 -0.11
C SER A 20 -5.94 12.02 0.99
N LYS A 21 -6.55 11.00 1.63
CA LYS A 21 -7.46 11.21 2.78
C LYS A 21 -6.73 11.69 4.03
N ARG A 22 -5.39 11.54 4.11
CA ARG A 22 -4.59 11.83 5.30
C ARG A 22 -3.42 12.77 5.04
N PHE A 23 -2.86 12.77 3.83
CA PHE A 23 -1.72 13.59 3.46
C PHE A 23 -1.96 14.36 2.17
N PRO A 24 -1.45 15.60 2.03
CA PRO A 24 -1.36 16.26 0.74
C PRO A 24 -0.57 15.35 -0.22
N THR A 25 -1.23 14.89 -1.27
CA THR A 25 -0.67 13.86 -2.15
C THR A 25 -0.78 14.30 -3.60
N ASP A 26 0.29 14.11 -4.36
CA ASP A 26 0.31 14.26 -5.81
C ASP A 26 0.41 12.89 -6.49
N LEU A 27 -0.44 12.67 -7.49
CA LEU A 27 -0.20 11.64 -8.50
C LEU A 27 0.65 12.27 -9.61
N ILE A 28 1.85 11.72 -9.82
CA ILE A 28 2.83 12.17 -10.81
C ILE A 28 2.97 11.06 -11.85
N ARG A 29 2.72 11.36 -13.11
CA ARG A 29 2.96 10.42 -14.20
C ARG A 29 4.42 10.53 -14.64
N VAL A 30 5.08 9.39 -14.74
CA VAL A 30 6.39 9.27 -15.38
C VAL A 30 6.20 8.70 -16.77
N SER A 31 6.87 9.31 -17.74
CA SER A 31 7.03 8.76 -19.09
C SER A 31 8.52 8.57 -19.34
N TYR A 32 8.87 7.45 -19.97
CA TYR A 32 10.25 7.11 -20.25
C TYR A 32 10.42 6.56 -21.67
N SER A 33 11.58 6.83 -22.26
CA SER A 33 11.93 6.45 -23.62
C SER A 33 13.41 6.10 -23.71
N GLY A 34 13.78 5.27 -24.69
CA GLY A 34 15.14 4.75 -24.83
C GLY A 34 15.30 3.39 -24.15
N GLU A 35 16.51 2.85 -24.22
CA GLU A 35 16.88 1.55 -23.63
C GLU A 35 18.20 1.70 -22.86
N LEU A 36 18.36 0.93 -21.78
CA LEU A 36 19.59 0.84 -20.99
C LEU A 36 20.16 2.22 -20.59
N ASP A 37 21.32 2.59 -21.14
CA ASP A 37 22.08 3.78 -20.75
C ASP A 37 21.52 5.08 -21.34
N ASP A 38 20.69 5.00 -22.38
CA ASP A 38 20.05 6.17 -23.02
C ASP A 38 18.64 6.44 -22.48
N LEU A 39 18.27 5.78 -21.37
CA LEU A 39 16.94 5.90 -20.79
C LEU A 39 16.70 7.32 -20.25
N LYS A 40 15.71 7.99 -20.83
CA LYS A 40 15.27 9.33 -20.42
C LYS A 40 13.95 9.23 -19.70
N VAL A 41 13.86 9.81 -18.51
CA VAL A 41 12.63 9.91 -17.72
C VAL A 41 12.14 11.36 -17.69
N SER A 42 10.82 11.53 -17.76
CA SER A 42 10.14 12.82 -17.68
C SER A 42 8.95 12.70 -16.73
N PHE A 43 8.65 13.79 -16.03
CA PHE A 43 7.58 13.86 -15.04
C PHE A 43 6.59 14.96 -15.43
N ASP A 44 5.30 14.71 -15.29
CA ASP A 44 4.25 15.70 -15.56
C ASP A 44 4.13 16.77 -14.46
N LYS A 45 4.83 16.58 -13.33
CA LYS A 45 4.84 17.45 -12.15
C LYS A 45 6.23 17.51 -11.51
N PRO A 46 6.54 18.58 -10.76
CA PRO A 46 7.82 18.69 -10.07
C PRO A 46 7.96 17.70 -8.91
N LEU A 47 9.16 17.13 -8.76
CA LEU A 47 9.54 16.31 -7.61
C LEU A 47 9.92 17.22 -6.42
N ASN A 48 8.95 17.62 -5.60
CA ASN A 48 9.14 18.34 -4.34
C ASN A 48 8.18 17.77 -3.27
N HIS A 49 8.57 16.67 -2.64
CA HIS A 49 7.76 15.87 -1.72
C HIS A 49 8.65 15.24 -0.64
N ASP A 50 8.04 14.94 0.51
CA ASP A 50 8.70 14.38 1.69
C ASP A 50 8.71 12.84 1.68
N LEU A 51 7.97 12.22 0.75
CA LEU A 51 7.87 10.77 0.57
C LEU A 51 7.48 10.45 -0.86
N TYR A 52 8.18 9.50 -1.48
CA TYR A 52 7.87 9.02 -2.82
C TYR A 52 7.44 7.55 -2.78
N ILE A 53 6.35 7.19 -3.46
CA ILE A 53 5.91 5.81 -3.63
C ILE A 53 5.91 5.50 -5.12
N LEU A 54 6.76 4.57 -5.54
CA LEU A 54 6.99 4.26 -6.95
C LEU A 54 6.15 3.07 -7.42
N TYR A 55 5.29 3.31 -8.39
CA TYR A 55 4.49 2.34 -9.12
C TYR A 55 4.92 2.31 -10.59
N ILE A 56 6.19 2.01 -10.82
CA ILE A 56 6.81 1.91 -12.14
C ILE A 56 7.13 0.44 -12.39
N ARG A 57 6.67 -0.11 -13.53
CA ARG A 57 6.83 -1.54 -13.82
C ARG A 57 8.19 -1.89 -14.43
N ASP A 58 8.88 -0.91 -14.99
CA ASP A 58 10.20 -1.10 -15.57
C ASP A 58 11.31 -0.85 -14.52
N PRO A 59 12.23 -1.82 -14.31
CA PRO A 59 13.26 -1.71 -13.28
C PRO A 59 14.31 -0.63 -13.59
N ASP A 60 14.65 -0.41 -14.86
CA ASP A 60 15.65 0.57 -15.28
C ASP A 60 15.09 1.98 -15.16
N ALA A 61 13.83 2.18 -15.57
CA ALA A 61 13.09 3.43 -15.34
C ALA A 61 12.93 3.71 -13.85
N THR A 62 12.68 2.68 -13.04
CA THR A 62 12.62 2.84 -11.58
C THR A 62 13.96 3.32 -11.02
N LEU A 63 15.07 2.73 -11.47
CA LEU A 63 16.41 3.14 -11.06
C LEU A 63 16.69 4.60 -11.45
N GLU A 64 16.35 4.99 -12.67
CA GLU A 64 16.57 6.35 -13.14
C GLU A 64 15.69 7.38 -12.39
N VAL A 65 14.44 7.05 -12.10
CA VAL A 65 13.58 7.87 -11.24
C VAL A 65 14.16 8.01 -9.83
N ILE A 66 14.71 6.95 -9.23
CA ILE A 66 15.38 7.03 -7.92
C ILE A 66 16.55 8.00 -7.98
N LYS A 67 17.41 7.91 -9.01
CA LYS A 67 18.53 8.85 -9.19
C LYS A 67 18.03 10.30 -9.30
N LYS A 68 16.99 10.56 -10.10
CA LYS A 68 16.40 11.91 -10.24
C LYS A 68 15.80 12.46 -8.96
N ILE A 69 15.21 11.61 -8.11
CA ILE A 69 14.77 12.03 -6.77
C ILE A 69 16.00 12.35 -5.90
N ARG A 70 17.04 11.50 -5.97
CA ARG A 70 18.27 11.65 -5.17
C ARG A 70 19.11 12.86 -5.53
N GLU A 71 19.09 13.31 -6.79
CA GLU A 71 19.65 14.60 -7.22
C GLU A 71 19.08 15.79 -6.42
N LYS A 72 17.87 15.64 -5.86
CA LYS A 72 17.20 16.69 -5.06
C LYS A 72 17.26 16.46 -3.55
N GLY A 73 17.51 15.23 -3.09
CA GLY A 73 17.60 14.92 -1.66
C GLY A 73 17.42 13.44 -1.29
N GLU A 74 17.58 13.16 0.01
CA GLU A 74 17.56 11.80 0.59
C GLU A 74 16.19 11.37 1.13
N GLU A 75 15.13 11.98 0.61
CA GLU A 75 13.75 11.70 1.02
C GLU A 75 13.40 10.21 0.88
N PRO A 76 12.57 9.65 1.78
CA PRO A 76 12.21 8.25 1.74
C PRO A 76 11.49 7.89 0.44
N ILE A 77 11.86 6.72 -0.12
CA ILE A 77 11.26 6.15 -1.31
C ILE A 77 10.74 4.75 -0.98
N ILE A 78 9.47 4.48 -1.25
CA ILE A 78 8.87 3.15 -1.13
C ILE A 78 8.65 2.57 -2.53
N LEU A 79 9.19 1.39 -2.79
CA LEU A 79 8.93 0.68 -4.04
C LEU A 79 7.59 -0.06 -3.93
N GLY A 80 6.55 0.53 -4.51
CA GLY A 80 5.23 -0.07 -4.63
C GLY A 80 5.20 -1.29 -5.56
N ILE A 81 6.15 -1.35 -6.49
CA ILE A 81 6.46 -2.52 -7.31
C ILE A 81 7.88 -2.98 -6.95
N SER A 82 8.00 -4.21 -6.45
CA SER A 82 9.29 -4.75 -6.01
C SER A 82 9.88 -5.68 -7.06
N PHE A 83 11.10 -5.37 -7.48
CA PHE A 83 11.97 -6.23 -8.31
C PHE A 83 12.88 -7.13 -7.46
N GLY A 84 12.64 -7.18 -6.14
CA GLY A 84 13.53 -7.79 -5.15
C GLY A 84 14.31 -6.75 -4.35
N LYS A 85 15.09 -7.22 -3.37
CA LYS A 85 15.82 -6.34 -2.44
C LYS A 85 17.07 -5.69 -3.05
N GLY A 86 17.54 -6.18 -4.21
CA GLY A 86 18.78 -5.73 -4.83
C GLY A 86 18.80 -4.24 -5.16
N LEU A 87 17.73 -3.72 -5.75
CA LEU A 87 17.63 -2.30 -6.12
C LEU A 87 17.63 -1.40 -4.89
N ALA A 88 16.78 -1.69 -3.90
CA ALA A 88 16.67 -0.90 -2.68
C ALA A 88 17.96 -0.91 -1.85
N LYS A 89 18.70 -2.02 -1.80
CA LYS A 89 19.97 -2.11 -1.06
C LYS A 89 21.07 -1.17 -1.56
N LYS A 90 20.96 -0.64 -2.79
CA LYS A 90 21.94 0.29 -3.36
C LYS A 90 21.82 1.70 -2.80
N PHE A 91 20.70 2.04 -2.16
CA PHE A 91 20.37 3.40 -1.75
C PHE A 91 19.93 3.44 -0.28
N LYS A 92 20.31 4.52 0.41
CA LYS A 92 19.74 4.81 1.74
C LYS A 92 18.30 5.30 1.58
N ASN A 93 17.47 5.04 2.59
CA ASN A 93 16.05 5.44 2.65
C ASN A 93 15.20 4.96 1.46
N VAL A 94 15.59 3.87 0.79
CA VAL A 94 14.78 3.20 -0.23
C VAL A 94 14.28 1.88 0.33
N TYR A 95 12.96 1.74 0.42
CA TYR A 95 12.30 0.60 1.03
C TYR A 95 11.63 -0.26 -0.05
N ALA A 96 12.01 -1.53 -0.12
CA ALA A 96 11.34 -2.54 -0.95
C ALA A 96 10.64 -3.58 -0.05
N PRO A 97 9.53 -3.21 0.62
CA PRO A 97 8.86 -4.13 1.52
C PRO A 97 8.26 -5.31 0.74
N GLU A 98 8.15 -6.45 1.40
CA GLU A 98 7.49 -7.63 0.80
C GLU A 98 6.01 -7.34 0.50
N LEU A 99 5.36 -6.66 1.45
CA LEU A 99 4.01 -6.14 1.36
C LEU A 99 4.05 -4.63 1.60
N LEU A 100 3.41 -3.85 0.74
CA LEU A 100 3.35 -2.39 0.93
C LEU A 100 2.61 -1.98 2.22
N CYS A 101 1.71 -2.85 2.70
CA CYS A 101 1.04 -2.73 3.99
C CYS A 101 1.85 -3.35 5.14
N SER A 102 3.18 -3.39 5.04
CA SER A 102 4.05 -3.65 6.19
C SER A 102 4.42 -2.34 6.86
N ASP A 103 4.73 -2.40 8.15
CA ASP A 103 5.15 -1.22 8.90
C ASP A 103 6.54 -0.78 8.47
N LEU A 104 6.69 0.52 8.19
CA LEU A 104 7.92 1.14 7.71
C LEU A 104 8.34 2.24 8.69
N PRO A 105 9.64 2.51 8.88
CA PRO A 105 10.13 3.55 9.79
C PRO A 105 10.02 4.95 9.15
N ILE A 106 8.83 5.31 8.68
CA ILE A 106 8.53 6.58 8.02
C ILE A 106 7.37 7.22 8.78
N GLU A 107 7.68 8.11 9.71
CA GLU A 107 6.67 8.87 10.45
C GLU A 107 6.42 10.24 9.79
N PRO A 108 5.18 10.75 9.77
CA PRO A 108 3.96 10.18 10.34
C PRO A 108 3.22 9.18 9.42
N PHE A 109 3.80 8.79 8.28
CA PHE A 109 3.13 7.89 7.33
C PHE A 109 2.66 6.59 7.99
N ASN A 110 3.55 5.95 8.75
CA ASN A 110 3.33 4.66 9.38
C ASN A 110 2.31 4.71 10.54
N LYS A 111 2.00 5.88 11.09
CA LYS A 111 0.88 6.05 12.02
C LYS A 111 -0.46 5.73 11.37
N TYR A 112 -0.64 6.06 10.08
CA TYR A 112 -1.92 5.92 9.37
C TYR A 112 -1.94 4.77 8.37
N PHE A 113 -0.78 4.41 7.80
CA PHE A 113 -0.67 3.40 6.75
C PHE A 113 0.33 2.31 7.09
N GLY A 114 -0.02 1.05 6.82
CA GLY A 114 0.86 -0.11 7.03
C GLY A 114 0.04 -1.35 7.36
N THR A 115 0.47 -2.12 8.36
CA THR A 115 -0.27 -3.29 8.83
C THR A 115 -1.62 -2.84 9.38
N PRO A 116 -2.74 -3.35 8.84
CA PRO A 116 -4.04 -2.80 9.17
C PRO A 116 -4.41 -3.06 10.63
N LYS A 117 -5.08 -2.09 11.25
CA LYS A 117 -5.63 -2.18 12.61
C LYS A 117 -7.04 -1.62 12.62
N VAL A 118 -7.99 -2.44 13.06
CA VAL A 118 -9.43 -2.15 12.92
C VAL A 118 -10.14 -2.46 14.23
N LYS A 119 -11.07 -1.58 14.61
CA LYS A 119 -12.05 -1.84 15.66
C LYS A 119 -13.40 -2.16 15.03
N LEU A 120 -14.00 -3.27 15.40
CA LEU A 120 -15.38 -3.62 15.05
C LEU A 120 -16.27 -3.43 16.27
N TYR A 121 -17.43 -2.82 16.05
CA TYR A 121 -18.43 -2.63 17.09
C TYR A 121 -19.66 -3.46 16.75
N ILE A 122 -20.01 -4.37 17.64
CA ILE A 122 -21.06 -5.36 17.42
C ILE A 122 -22.28 -4.98 18.26
N LYS A 123 -23.45 -4.87 17.62
CA LYS A 123 -24.75 -4.64 18.27
C LYS A 123 -25.76 -5.67 17.74
N ASN A 124 -26.49 -6.33 18.64
CA ASN A 124 -27.46 -7.39 18.28
C ASN A 124 -26.86 -8.46 17.35
N ASN A 125 -25.64 -8.91 17.67
CA ASN A 125 -24.87 -9.88 16.87
C ASN A 125 -24.55 -9.44 15.43
N LYS A 126 -24.63 -8.14 15.12
CA LYS A 126 -24.30 -7.58 13.80
C LYS A 126 -23.21 -6.53 13.89
N ILE A 127 -22.40 -6.42 12.84
CA ILE A 127 -21.37 -5.38 12.71
C ILE A 127 -22.11 -4.04 12.52
N TYR A 128 -22.16 -3.24 13.57
CA TYR A 128 -22.87 -1.95 13.57
C TYR A 128 -22.03 -0.84 12.95
N LYS A 129 -20.78 -0.73 13.39
CA LYS A 129 -19.81 0.24 12.88
C LYS A 129 -18.39 -0.34 12.96
N TYR A 130 -17.48 0.29 12.23
CA TYR A 130 -16.06 -0.01 12.30
C TYR A 130 -15.26 1.28 12.41
N GLU A 131 -14.06 1.19 12.96
CA GLU A 131 -13.07 2.27 12.99
C GLU A 131 -11.75 1.73 12.47
N ILE A 132 -11.13 2.44 11.53
CA ILE A 132 -9.84 2.06 10.96
C ILE A 132 -8.76 2.94 11.62
N LEU A 133 -7.99 2.33 12.51
CA LEU A 133 -6.89 3.01 13.19
C LEU A 133 -5.67 3.13 12.26
N LYS A 134 -5.42 2.08 11.47
CA LYS A 134 -4.34 2.01 10.48
C LYS A 134 -4.83 1.25 9.26
N GLU A 135 -4.67 1.86 8.08
CA GLU A 135 -5.18 1.35 6.81
C GLU A 135 -4.05 0.81 5.93
N THR A 136 -4.38 -0.03 4.96
CA THR A 136 -3.47 -0.41 3.88
C THR A 136 -3.31 0.74 2.87
N PRO A 137 -2.12 1.03 2.32
CA PRO A 137 -1.95 2.10 1.34
C PRO A 137 -2.91 2.04 0.14
N CYS A 138 -3.35 0.84 -0.27
CA CYS A 138 -4.29 0.65 -1.37
C CYS A 138 -5.78 0.80 -1.01
N GLY A 139 -6.12 1.02 0.26
CA GLY A 139 -7.50 1.16 0.75
C GLY A 139 -8.32 -0.12 0.65
N SER A 140 -7.67 -1.29 0.71
CA SER A 140 -8.34 -2.58 0.56
C SER A 140 -9.15 -2.97 1.79
N VAL A 141 -8.77 -2.52 2.99
CA VAL A 141 -9.45 -2.89 4.23
C VAL A 141 -10.77 -2.14 4.35
N GLU A 142 -10.77 -0.83 4.16
CA GLU A 142 -11.99 -0.01 4.12
C GLU A 142 -13.07 -0.58 3.17
N LYS A 143 -12.68 -0.98 1.95
CA LYS A 143 -13.62 -1.58 0.98
C LYS A 143 -14.23 -2.89 1.48
N VAL A 144 -13.44 -3.74 2.14
CA VAL A 144 -13.94 -4.97 2.74
C VAL A 144 -14.87 -4.65 3.91
N LEU A 145 -14.47 -3.74 4.81
CA LEU A 145 -15.28 -3.41 5.99
C LEU A 145 -16.64 -2.83 5.62
N GLU A 146 -16.70 -2.01 4.58
CA GLU A 146 -17.96 -1.44 4.11
C GLU A 146 -18.92 -2.53 3.59
N GLU A 147 -18.44 -3.54 2.87
CA GLU A 147 -19.26 -4.68 2.41
C GLU A 147 -19.77 -5.58 3.56
N PHE A 148 -19.14 -5.52 4.72
CA PHE A 148 -19.45 -6.37 5.87
C PHE A 148 -20.21 -5.64 6.97
N LYS A 149 -20.39 -4.32 6.86
CA LYS A 149 -21.27 -3.55 7.72
C LYS A 149 -22.70 -4.09 7.65
N GLY A 150 -23.32 -4.31 8.80
CA GLY A 150 -24.67 -4.87 8.95
C GLY A 150 -24.77 -6.39 8.87
N LYS A 151 -23.69 -7.11 8.52
CA LYS A 151 -23.66 -8.58 8.55
C LYS A 151 -23.56 -9.12 9.97
N GLU A 152 -23.97 -10.36 10.14
CA GLU A 152 -23.81 -11.09 11.41
C GLU A 152 -22.34 -11.26 11.77
N PHE A 153 -22.03 -11.21 13.07
CA PHE A 153 -20.68 -11.40 13.56
C PHE A 153 -20.48 -12.86 14.00
N ASN A 154 -19.63 -13.58 13.29
CA ASN A 154 -19.23 -14.95 13.59
C ASN A 154 -17.88 -15.28 12.92
N ASP A 155 -17.29 -16.43 13.24
CA ASP A 155 -15.99 -16.85 12.71
C ASP A 155 -15.96 -16.96 11.19
N LYS A 156 -17.08 -17.38 10.58
CA LYS A 156 -17.21 -17.45 9.12
C LYS A 156 -17.07 -16.05 8.51
N THR A 157 -17.69 -15.05 9.11
CA THR A 157 -17.63 -13.66 8.65
C THR A 157 -16.21 -13.12 8.70
N LEU A 158 -15.46 -13.40 9.76
CA LEU A 158 -14.05 -13.03 9.85
C LEU A 158 -13.20 -13.70 8.76
N LYS A 159 -13.42 -14.99 8.49
CA LYS A 159 -12.75 -15.71 7.39
C LYS A 159 -13.11 -15.11 6.02
N ASP A 160 -14.38 -14.82 5.80
CA ASP A 160 -14.89 -14.23 4.56
C ASP A 160 -14.30 -12.84 4.34
N MET A 161 -14.14 -12.01 5.38
CA MET A 161 -13.43 -10.72 5.31
C MET A 161 -11.97 -10.90 4.86
N GLY A 162 -11.26 -11.85 5.47
CA GLY A 162 -9.87 -12.18 5.11
C GLY A 162 -9.74 -12.67 3.67
N LEU A 163 -10.68 -13.47 3.18
CA LEU A 163 -10.72 -13.90 1.77
C LEU A 163 -11.09 -12.74 0.83
N ARG A 164 -12.03 -11.88 1.24
CA ARG A 164 -12.54 -10.81 0.40
C ARG A 164 -11.46 -9.80 0.02
N ILE A 165 -10.47 -9.57 0.90
CA ILE A 165 -9.38 -8.64 0.62
C ILE A 165 -8.61 -8.98 -0.68
N GLN A 166 -8.57 -10.26 -1.07
CA GLN A 166 -7.85 -10.72 -2.25
C GLN A 166 -8.42 -10.14 -3.56
N HIS A 167 -9.70 -9.76 -3.55
CA HIS A 167 -10.39 -9.13 -4.69
C HIS A 167 -9.98 -7.66 -4.87
N PHE A 168 -9.73 -6.95 -3.76
CA PHE A 168 -9.36 -5.54 -3.79
C PHE A 168 -7.84 -5.34 -3.84
N CYS A 169 -7.07 -6.25 -3.25
CA CYS A 169 -5.62 -6.19 -3.21
C CYS A 169 -5.02 -6.46 -4.60
N LYS A 170 -4.15 -5.55 -5.05
CA LYS A 170 -3.40 -5.65 -6.32
C LYS A 170 -2.00 -6.24 -6.14
N ALA A 171 -1.67 -6.78 -4.96
CA ALA A 171 -0.42 -7.50 -4.76
C ALA A 171 -0.27 -8.66 -5.76
N GLY A 172 0.99 -8.95 -6.13
CA GLY A 172 1.32 -9.98 -7.11
C GLY A 172 0.73 -11.36 -6.76
N LYS A 173 0.50 -12.16 -7.81
CA LYS A 173 0.08 -13.56 -7.68
C LYS A 173 1.21 -14.40 -7.07
N LEU A 174 0.83 -15.54 -6.49
CA LEU A 174 1.77 -16.53 -5.94
C LEU A 174 2.80 -16.94 -6.99
N ARG A 175 4.08 -16.82 -6.65
CA ARG A 175 5.18 -17.39 -7.46
C ARG A 175 5.48 -18.80 -6.96
N LEU A 176 4.93 -19.82 -7.63
CA LEU A 176 4.97 -21.23 -7.20
C LEU A 176 6.34 -21.74 -6.74
N PHE A 177 7.43 -21.29 -7.37
CA PHE A 177 8.80 -21.73 -7.06
C PHE A 177 9.59 -20.81 -6.12
N LYS A 178 8.99 -19.72 -5.64
CA LYS A 178 9.67 -18.71 -4.80
C LYS A 178 8.93 -18.42 -3.50
N GLU A 179 7.62 -18.62 -3.48
CA GLU A 179 6.75 -18.22 -2.38
C GLU A 179 5.98 -19.43 -1.85
N LYS A 180 5.99 -19.62 -0.53
CA LYS A 180 5.17 -20.65 0.15
C LYS A 180 3.70 -20.22 0.31
N THR A 181 3.45 -18.92 0.36
CA THR A 181 2.11 -18.35 0.58
C THR A 181 1.89 -17.10 -0.25
N CYS A 182 0.67 -16.98 -0.79
CA CYS A 182 0.27 -15.85 -1.60
C CYS A 182 0.27 -14.57 -0.76
N LYS A 183 0.86 -13.49 -1.28
CA LYS A 183 0.90 -12.19 -0.61
C LYS A 183 -0.50 -11.70 -0.19
N LYS A 184 -1.51 -11.93 -1.03
CA LYS A 184 -2.89 -11.53 -0.76
C LYS A 184 -3.50 -12.28 0.44
N VAL A 185 -3.13 -13.54 0.63
CA VAL A 185 -3.56 -14.35 1.78
C VAL A 185 -2.95 -13.78 3.06
N LYS A 186 -1.65 -13.45 3.05
CA LYS A 186 -0.98 -12.80 4.19
C LYS A 186 -1.65 -11.49 4.59
N VAL A 187 -2.09 -10.68 3.63
CA VAL A 187 -2.83 -9.43 3.91
C VAL A 187 -4.17 -9.73 4.59
N GLY A 188 -4.89 -10.76 4.14
CA GLY A 188 -6.15 -11.18 4.76
C GLY A 188 -5.96 -11.69 6.19
N GLU A 189 -4.93 -12.51 6.41
CA GLU A 189 -4.55 -12.96 7.76
C GLU A 189 -4.18 -11.78 8.67
N ASN A 190 -3.42 -10.81 8.15
CA ASN A 190 -3.04 -9.63 8.92
C ASN A 190 -4.27 -8.80 9.30
N LEU A 191 -5.25 -8.65 8.41
CA LEU A 191 -6.52 -7.99 8.76
C LEU A 191 -7.20 -8.73 9.91
N VAL A 192 -7.47 -10.03 9.75
CA VAL A 192 -8.23 -10.81 10.74
C VAL A 192 -7.53 -10.83 12.11
N LYS A 193 -6.20 -10.94 12.14
CA LYS A 193 -5.41 -10.94 13.39
C LYS A 193 -5.41 -9.60 14.13
N ASN A 194 -5.67 -8.49 13.43
CA ASN A 194 -5.62 -7.13 13.98
C ASN A 194 -7.00 -6.47 14.07
N ILE A 195 -8.05 -7.28 14.14
CA ILE A 195 -9.41 -6.83 14.46
C ILE A 195 -9.61 -6.89 15.98
N GLU A 196 -9.89 -5.74 16.57
CA GLU A 196 -10.36 -5.60 17.94
C GLU A 196 -11.89 -5.55 17.94
N VAL A 197 -12.54 -6.35 18.78
CA VAL A 197 -14.01 -6.47 18.78
C VAL A 197 -14.58 -5.90 20.07
N TYR A 198 -15.57 -5.01 19.93
CA TYR A 198 -16.27 -4.36 21.03
C TYR A 198 -17.75 -4.71 20.97
N PHE A 199 -18.23 -5.44 21.97
CA PHE A 199 -19.67 -5.73 22.12
C PHE A 199 -20.36 -4.56 22.81
N MET A 200 -21.33 -3.97 22.13
CA MET A 200 -22.15 -2.91 22.70
C MET A 200 -23.34 -3.53 23.42
N SER A 201 -23.56 -3.14 24.68
CA SER A 201 -24.82 -3.39 25.39
C SER A 201 -25.99 -2.77 24.62
N LYS A 202 -27.18 -3.37 24.79
CA LYS A 202 -28.41 -2.98 24.08
C LYS A 202 -28.70 -1.48 24.19
#